data_AF-A0ABD4DXY2-F1
#
_entry.id   AF-A0ABD4DXY2-F1
#
_cell.length_a   1.000
_cell.length_b   1.000
_cell.length_c   1.000
_cell.angle_alpha   90.00
_cell.angle_beta   90.00
_cell.angle_gamma   90.00
#
_symmetry.space_group_name_H-M   'P 1'
#
loop_
_entity.id
_entity.type
_entity.pdbx_description
1 polymer ?
#
loop_
_entity_poly.entity_id
_entity_poly.type
_entity_poly.pdbx_seq_one_letter_code
_entity_poly.pdbx_strand_id
1 'polypeptide(L)'
;MNPDEYYFHGLRTVLSAALALPSYRKLYRESGVPQLDALFDGRAAYDDILRQLPFIAKAESRAVGNDVLDFNRGTLINYFETSGTTDVPVSAPKALDDLVLNTVNFGESWSSFLGSGDSAVILINTPQGPAAFQFEKALNYLGIFTFRTWVDTVRNDYGRVIETISKVRPTVFAGPPSQLLNLYEFASIRKLAAPKFEKVLLTGENSSRSLKARIANLTGGSVFDASYGSSETGTTAVAISTSALKLQEHSYIVELLGAGKESLRPSDTLAMTGELVVTSLDNVTKPLIRYRTGDLVTIEPLASGGKALIPLGRLSDNQKFEWLNADQATIEALIWGRDGRVRVFNYLIARTPEQIHFIVTGDYASSDELHDDMPELRNAFPEASIELVPKLPEIASLGSAIGWKMSRIHDLTKSFDEYPAHTAHAIRELKHFVDAIGASTARI
;
A
#
# COMPACT_ATOMS: atom_id res chain seq x y z
N MET A 1 14.40 24.84 17.94
CA MET A 1 14.20 23.80 18.96
C MET A 1 15.14 22.66 18.61
N ASN A 2 15.88 22.13 19.58
CA ASN A 2 16.71 20.93 19.35
C ASN A 2 15.78 19.75 18.98
N PRO A 3 16.10 18.89 17.98
CA PRO A 3 15.30 17.70 17.67
C PRO A 3 14.92 16.85 18.89
N ASP A 4 15.83 16.73 19.87
CA ASP A 4 15.56 15.95 21.09
C ASP A 4 14.51 16.62 21.99
N GLU A 5 14.53 17.96 22.10
CA GLU A 5 13.51 18.72 22.82
C GLU A 5 12.15 18.61 22.12
N TYR A 6 12.14 18.66 20.79
CA TYR A 6 10.94 18.49 19.99
C TYR A 6 10.29 17.12 20.24
N TYR A 7 11.08 16.04 20.16
CA TYR A 7 10.59 14.69 20.43
C TYR A 7 10.16 14.49 21.87
N PHE A 8 10.88 15.07 22.84
CA PHE A 8 10.49 15.02 24.25
C PHE A 8 9.12 15.68 24.47
N HIS A 9 8.89 16.87 23.92
CA HIS A 9 7.61 17.58 24.05
C HIS A 9 6.47 16.88 23.31
N GLY A 10 6.72 16.41 22.08
CA GLY A 10 5.74 15.64 21.30
C GLY A 10 5.33 14.37 22.03
N LEU A 11 6.30 13.58 22.51
CA LEU A 11 6.04 12.34 23.25
C LEU A 11 5.25 12.60 24.54
N ARG A 12 5.59 13.66 25.29
CA ARG A 12 4.83 14.05 26.49
C ARG A 12 3.38 14.37 26.18
N THR A 13 3.14 15.10 25.10
CA THR A 13 1.79 15.50 24.66
C THR A 13 0.97 14.27 24.28
N VAL A 14 1.53 13.38 23.47
CA VAL A 14 0.85 12.18 23.00
C VAL A 14 0.62 11.17 24.11
N LEU A 15 1.57 11.00 25.05
CA LEU A 15 1.38 10.17 26.24
C LEU A 15 0.28 10.72 27.17
N SER A 16 0.22 12.04 27.34
CA SER A 16 -0.85 12.68 28.12
C SER A 16 -2.22 12.39 27.50
N ALA A 17 -2.34 12.52 26.18
CA ALA A 17 -3.57 12.20 25.46
C ALA A 17 -3.90 10.70 25.52
N ALA A 18 -2.89 9.82 25.42
CA ALA A 18 -3.07 8.38 25.53
C ALA A 18 -3.68 7.98 26.88
N LEU A 19 -3.23 8.59 27.99
CA LEU A 19 -3.76 8.34 29.33
C LEU A 19 -5.23 8.79 29.51
N ALA A 20 -5.78 9.60 28.61
CA ALA A 20 -7.22 9.90 28.57
C ALA A 20 -8.06 8.70 28.06
N LEU A 21 -7.45 7.73 27.38
CA LEU A 21 -8.12 6.56 26.82
C LEU A 21 -8.05 5.33 27.76
N PRO A 22 -9.18 4.63 28.03
CA PRO A 22 -9.20 3.46 28.90
C PRO A 22 -8.21 2.35 28.54
N SER A 23 -8.03 2.05 27.25
CA SER A 23 -7.17 0.98 26.76
C SER A 23 -5.71 1.21 27.12
N TYR A 24 -5.21 2.45 26.96
CA TYR A 24 -3.85 2.80 27.37
C TYR A 24 -3.68 2.80 28.88
N ARG A 25 -4.64 3.33 29.65
CA ARG A 25 -4.58 3.26 31.12
C ARG A 25 -4.47 1.82 31.63
N LYS A 26 -5.26 0.92 31.04
CA LYS A 26 -5.22 -0.52 31.37
C LYS A 26 -3.86 -1.11 31.00
N LEU A 27 -3.42 -0.93 29.76
CA LEU A 27 -2.16 -1.46 29.24
C LEU A 27 -0.95 -1.01 30.08
N TYR A 28 -0.86 0.27 30.39
CA TYR A 28 0.27 0.85 31.11
C TYR A 28 0.30 0.41 32.58
N ARG A 29 -0.88 0.29 33.22
CA ARG A 29 -0.97 -0.28 34.57
C ARG A 29 -0.54 -1.75 34.59
N GLU A 30 -0.98 -2.56 33.63
CA GLU A 30 -0.64 -3.98 33.54
C GLU A 30 0.84 -4.22 33.18
N SER A 31 1.43 -3.29 32.43
CA SER A 31 2.85 -3.33 32.03
C SER A 31 3.80 -2.68 33.05
N GLY A 32 3.27 -2.15 34.16
CA GLY A 32 4.07 -1.50 35.19
C GLY A 32 4.73 -0.19 34.74
N VAL A 33 4.16 0.51 33.76
CA VAL A 33 4.68 1.79 33.27
C VAL A 33 4.59 2.84 34.39
N PRO A 34 5.68 3.58 34.68
CA PRO A 34 5.66 4.63 35.69
C PRO A 34 4.63 5.73 35.40
N GLN A 35 4.25 6.47 36.44
CA GLN A 35 3.40 7.66 36.28
C GLN A 35 4.07 8.69 35.38
N LEU A 36 3.26 9.47 34.65
CA LEU A 36 3.75 10.41 33.65
C LEU A 36 4.79 11.40 34.21
N ASP A 37 4.57 11.96 35.39
CA ASP A 37 5.52 12.90 36.01
C ASP A 37 6.87 12.24 36.35
N ALA A 38 6.88 10.94 36.65
CA ALA A 38 8.10 10.18 36.89
C ALA A 38 8.83 9.81 35.59
N LEU A 39 8.09 9.58 34.49
CA LEU A 39 8.68 9.36 33.17
C LEU A 39 9.40 10.60 32.63
N PHE A 40 8.88 11.79 32.95
CA PHE A 40 9.36 13.07 32.42
C PHE A 40 10.12 13.91 33.46
N ASP A 41 10.97 13.28 34.28
CA ASP A 41 11.73 13.91 35.38
C ASP A 41 12.84 14.91 34.93
N GLY A 42 12.59 15.73 33.90
CA GLY A 42 13.40 16.88 33.49
C GLY A 42 14.81 16.58 32.98
N ARG A 43 15.29 15.33 33.06
CA ARG A 43 16.61 14.89 32.61
C ARG A 43 16.58 13.66 31.70
N ALA A 44 15.48 12.92 31.65
CA ALA A 44 15.34 11.75 30.79
C ALA A 44 15.34 12.12 29.30
N ALA A 45 16.15 11.42 28.49
CA ALA A 45 16.03 11.51 27.04
C ALA A 45 14.74 10.83 26.59
N TYR A 46 14.10 11.34 25.53
CA TYR A 46 12.84 10.75 25.04
C TYR A 46 13.00 9.27 24.64
N ASP A 47 14.21 8.86 24.21
CA ASP A 47 14.52 7.47 23.87
C ASP A 47 14.47 6.55 25.11
N ASP A 48 14.98 7.01 26.26
CA ASP A 48 14.91 6.28 27.52
C ASP A 48 13.47 6.14 28.02
N ILE A 49 12.63 7.15 27.75
CA ILE A 49 11.19 7.10 28.04
C ILE A 49 10.52 6.04 27.16
N LEU A 50 10.78 6.05 25.85
CA LEU A 50 10.19 5.07 24.92
C LEU A 50 10.53 3.63 25.30
N ARG A 51 11.78 3.35 25.70
CA ARG A 51 12.22 2.00 26.11
C ARG A 51 11.46 1.45 27.31
N GLN A 52 10.88 2.32 28.15
CA GLN A 52 10.05 1.93 29.29
C GLN A 52 8.59 1.61 28.92
N LEU A 53 8.16 1.94 27.69
CA LEU A 53 6.79 1.74 27.23
C LEU A 53 6.63 0.40 26.51
N PRO A 54 5.52 -0.33 26.69
CA PRO A 54 5.28 -1.57 25.98
C PRO A 54 5.05 -1.32 24.48
N PHE A 55 5.41 -2.31 23.65
CA PHE A 55 4.95 -2.34 22.26
C PHE A 55 3.45 -2.61 22.21
N ILE A 56 2.78 -2.01 21.22
CA ILE A 56 1.39 -2.34 20.89
C ILE A 56 1.32 -2.92 19.48
N ALA A 57 0.34 -3.77 19.22
CA ALA A 57 0.08 -4.35 17.92
C ALA A 57 -1.34 -4.04 17.47
N LYS A 58 -1.82 -4.77 16.45
CA LYS A 58 -3.11 -4.51 15.81
C LYS A 58 -4.30 -4.65 16.76
N ALA A 59 -4.23 -5.58 17.72
CA ALA A 59 -5.31 -5.79 18.70
C ALA A 59 -5.47 -4.58 19.63
N GLU A 60 -4.37 -4.07 20.17
CA GLU A 60 -4.36 -2.90 21.05
C GLU A 60 -4.72 -1.63 20.28
N SER A 61 -4.19 -1.44 19.07
CA SER A 61 -4.53 -0.30 18.19
C SER A 61 -6.03 -0.26 17.86
N ARG A 62 -6.66 -1.43 17.67
CA ARG A 62 -8.12 -1.53 17.50
C ARG A 62 -8.87 -1.11 18.76
N ALA A 63 -8.43 -1.54 19.94
CA ALA A 63 -9.03 -1.13 21.21
C ALA A 63 -8.94 0.39 21.42
N VAL A 64 -7.78 0.98 21.11
CA VAL A 64 -7.58 2.45 21.10
C VAL A 64 -8.54 3.13 20.12
N GLY A 65 -8.71 2.58 18.91
CA GLY A 65 -9.66 3.11 17.93
C GLY A 65 -11.11 3.13 18.43
N ASN A 66 -11.53 2.10 19.18
CA ASN A 66 -12.85 2.05 19.80
C ASN A 66 -12.98 3.11 20.91
N ASP A 67 -11.97 3.27 21.78
CA ASP A 67 -11.98 4.31 22.80
C ASP A 67 -12.12 5.71 22.16
N VAL A 68 -11.46 5.96 21.04
CA VAL A 68 -11.58 7.26 20.33
C VAL A 68 -13.00 7.50 19.84
N LEU A 69 -13.69 6.47 19.32
CA LEU A 69 -15.10 6.60 18.93
C LEU A 69 -16.02 6.89 20.11
N ASP A 70 -15.76 6.28 21.26
CA ASP A 70 -16.62 6.37 22.43
C ASP A 70 -16.38 7.66 23.23
N PHE A 71 -15.12 8.06 23.40
CA PHE A 71 -14.73 9.15 24.31
C PHE A 71 -14.35 10.46 23.59
N ASN A 72 -13.93 10.40 22.32
CA ASN A 72 -13.51 11.59 21.56
C ASN A 72 -14.49 11.94 20.42
N ARG A 73 -15.72 11.40 20.43
CA ARG A 73 -16.69 11.59 19.32
C ARG A 73 -16.91 13.04 18.90
N GLY A 74 -16.87 13.98 19.85
CA GLY A 74 -17.06 15.41 19.59
C GLY A 74 -15.93 16.09 18.81
N THR A 75 -14.75 15.47 18.69
CA THR A 75 -13.60 16.01 17.94
C THR A 75 -13.46 15.41 16.54
N LEU A 76 -14.21 14.33 16.26
CA LEU A 76 -14.15 13.61 14.98
C LEU A 76 -14.94 14.37 13.91
N ILE A 77 -14.38 14.43 12.69
CA ILE A 77 -15.00 15.10 11.55
C ILE A 77 -15.29 14.16 10.37
N ASN A 78 -14.61 13.02 10.30
CA ASN A 78 -14.88 11.99 9.30
C ASN A 78 -14.84 10.60 9.91
N TYR A 79 -15.70 9.72 9.39
CA TYR A 79 -15.64 8.29 9.65
C TYR A 79 -15.14 7.58 8.38
N PHE A 80 -14.11 6.75 8.55
CA PHE A 80 -13.60 5.86 7.52
C PHE A 80 -13.45 4.45 8.09
N GLU A 81 -13.21 3.50 7.21
CA GLU A 81 -12.89 2.12 7.55
C GLU A 81 -11.60 1.70 6.87
N THR A 82 -10.89 0.74 7.47
CA THR A 82 -9.75 0.12 6.82
C THR A 82 -10.23 -0.65 5.59
N SER A 83 -9.41 -0.69 4.52
CA SER A 83 -9.73 -1.39 3.27
C SER A 83 -9.85 -2.91 3.41
N GLY A 84 -9.65 -3.45 4.63
CA GLY A 84 -10.10 -4.77 5.04
C GLY A 84 -9.50 -5.94 4.27
N THR A 85 -8.22 -6.26 4.48
CA THR A 85 -7.68 -7.60 4.15
C THR A 85 -8.16 -8.69 5.12
N THR A 86 -9.08 -8.37 6.03
CA THR A 86 -9.67 -9.25 7.04
C THR A 86 -11.18 -9.09 6.98
N ASP A 87 -11.95 -10.18 7.12
CA ASP A 87 -13.42 -10.28 7.03
C ASP A 87 -14.25 -9.21 7.79
N VAL A 88 -13.65 -8.46 8.70
CA VAL A 88 -14.31 -7.42 9.50
C VAL A 88 -13.61 -6.08 9.28
N PRO A 89 -14.27 -5.10 8.63
CA PRO A 89 -13.78 -3.72 8.54
C PRO A 89 -13.49 -3.15 9.92
N VAL A 90 -12.38 -2.42 10.04
CA VAL A 90 -12.00 -1.77 11.31
C VAL A 90 -12.24 -0.28 11.16
N SER A 91 -12.93 0.31 12.13
CA SER A 91 -13.16 1.75 12.17
C SER A 91 -11.85 2.54 12.18
N ALA A 92 -11.78 3.55 11.32
CA ALA A 92 -10.68 4.50 11.19
C ALA A 92 -11.23 5.93 11.26
N PRO A 93 -11.82 6.36 12.39
CA PRO A 93 -12.29 7.73 12.54
C PRO A 93 -11.14 8.72 12.42
N LYS A 94 -11.45 9.91 11.92
CA LYS A 94 -10.48 10.98 11.70
C LYS A 94 -10.95 12.29 12.31
N ALA A 95 -10.07 12.90 13.08
CA ALA A 95 -10.22 14.26 13.62
C ALA A 95 -9.44 15.26 12.77
N LEU A 96 -9.63 16.54 13.06
CA LEU A 96 -9.02 17.63 12.30
C LEU A 96 -7.50 17.65 12.41
N ASP A 97 -6.97 17.34 13.60
CA ASP A 97 -5.53 17.23 13.86
C ASP A 97 -4.87 16.18 12.95
N ASP A 98 -5.45 14.97 12.87
CA ASP A 98 -4.99 13.89 11.98
C ASP A 98 -5.06 14.31 10.50
N LEU A 99 -6.21 14.83 10.04
CA LEU A 99 -6.42 15.10 8.62
C LEU A 99 -5.56 16.26 8.09
N VAL A 100 -5.45 17.35 8.85
CA VAL A 100 -4.70 18.55 8.43
C VAL A 100 -3.21 18.25 8.36
N LEU A 101 -2.64 17.64 9.39
CA LEU A 101 -1.22 17.32 9.41
C LEU A 101 -0.86 16.34 8.29
N ASN A 102 -1.69 15.32 8.08
CA ASN A 102 -1.48 14.38 6.98
C ASN A 102 -1.59 15.06 5.60
N THR A 103 -2.50 16.02 5.43
CA THR A 103 -2.62 16.85 4.21
C THR A 103 -1.35 17.68 3.97
N VAL A 104 -0.81 18.31 5.03
CA VAL A 104 0.42 19.10 4.94
C VAL A 104 1.62 18.21 4.63
N ASN A 105 1.75 17.05 5.27
CA ASN A 105 2.84 16.10 4.99
C ASN A 105 2.90 15.69 3.52
N PHE A 106 1.73 15.34 2.96
CA PHE A 106 1.61 15.06 1.54
C PHE A 106 1.93 16.28 0.68
N GLY A 107 1.27 17.42 0.95
CA GLY A 107 1.42 18.65 0.17
C GLY A 107 2.87 19.13 0.10
N GLU A 108 3.53 19.30 1.26
CA GLU A 108 4.90 19.78 1.32
C GLU A 108 5.87 18.87 0.57
N SER A 109 5.73 17.55 0.68
CA SER A 109 6.63 16.61 -0.01
C SER A 109 6.33 16.52 -1.52
N TRP A 110 5.05 16.49 -1.91
CA TRP A 110 4.65 16.47 -3.32
C TRP A 110 4.90 17.80 -4.04
N SER A 111 4.97 18.93 -3.33
CA SER A 111 5.33 20.23 -3.91
C SER A 111 6.69 20.22 -4.62
N SER A 112 7.55 19.24 -4.30
CA SER A 112 8.84 19.06 -4.97
C SER A 112 8.73 18.60 -6.43
N PHE A 113 7.58 18.08 -6.88
CA PHE A 113 7.36 17.65 -8.26
C PHE A 113 5.93 17.89 -8.80
N LEU A 114 5.02 18.38 -7.97
CA LEU A 114 3.66 18.81 -8.34
C LEU A 114 3.49 20.31 -8.09
N GLY A 115 2.63 20.96 -8.88
CA GLY A 115 2.28 22.36 -8.68
C GLY A 115 0.93 22.71 -9.27
N SER A 116 0.48 23.96 -9.06
CA SER A 116 -0.86 24.42 -9.46
C SER A 116 -1.17 24.40 -10.97
N GLY A 117 -0.16 24.17 -11.81
CA GLY A 117 -0.35 23.89 -13.24
C GLY A 117 -0.80 22.47 -13.56
N ASP A 118 -0.73 21.56 -12.59
CA ASP A 118 -1.18 20.18 -12.73
C ASP A 118 -2.71 20.07 -12.60
N SER A 119 -3.24 18.96 -13.11
CA SER A 119 -4.60 18.50 -12.81
C SER A 119 -4.60 16.99 -12.61
N ALA A 120 -5.41 16.48 -11.69
CA ALA A 120 -5.30 15.10 -11.22
C ALA A 120 -6.62 14.34 -11.34
N VAL A 121 -6.54 13.10 -11.85
CA VAL A 121 -7.60 12.10 -11.67
C VAL A 121 -7.25 11.20 -10.49
N ILE A 122 -8.20 11.02 -9.57
CA ILE A 122 -8.08 10.10 -8.43
C ILE A 122 -9.02 8.93 -8.69
N LEU A 123 -8.46 7.75 -9.00
CA LEU A 123 -9.19 6.52 -9.26
C LEU A 123 -8.88 5.49 -8.16
N ILE A 124 -9.66 5.57 -7.07
CA ILE A 124 -9.54 4.67 -5.90
C ILE A 124 -10.94 4.14 -5.56
N ASN A 125 -11.18 2.85 -5.81
CA ASN A 125 -12.48 2.20 -5.64
C ASN A 125 -12.73 1.75 -4.18
N THR A 126 -12.54 2.65 -3.23
CA THR A 126 -12.79 2.37 -1.80
C THR A 126 -13.41 3.60 -1.14
N PRO A 127 -14.74 3.79 -1.28
CA PRO A 127 -15.39 5.02 -0.82
C PRO A 127 -15.35 5.20 0.69
N GLN A 128 -15.29 4.12 1.46
CA GLN A 128 -15.15 4.12 2.92
C GLN A 128 -13.70 4.30 3.39
N GLY A 129 -12.71 4.21 2.48
CA GLY A 129 -11.30 4.36 2.81
C GLY A 129 -10.86 5.83 2.83
N PRO A 130 -9.88 6.22 3.67
CA PRO A 130 -9.44 7.61 3.79
C PRO A 130 -8.57 8.08 2.61
N ALA A 131 -7.96 7.17 1.84
CA ALA A 131 -6.91 7.49 0.87
C ALA A 131 -7.36 8.46 -0.22
N ALA A 132 -8.50 8.21 -0.87
CA ALA A 132 -9.00 9.08 -1.94
C ALA A 132 -9.30 10.50 -1.45
N PHE A 133 -9.87 10.62 -0.25
CA PHE A 133 -10.14 11.91 0.38
C PHE A 133 -8.84 12.64 0.73
N GLN A 134 -7.87 11.94 1.32
CA GLN A 134 -6.59 12.52 1.72
C GLN A 134 -5.77 13.01 0.52
N PHE A 135 -5.72 12.22 -0.55
CA PHE A 135 -5.02 12.60 -1.78
C PHE A 135 -5.68 13.84 -2.40
N GLU A 136 -7.01 13.89 -2.44
CA GLU A 136 -7.72 15.07 -2.91
C GLU A 136 -7.36 16.31 -2.09
N LYS A 137 -7.39 16.23 -0.76
CA LYS A 137 -7.01 17.35 0.12
C LYS A 137 -5.57 17.80 -0.08
N ALA A 138 -4.63 16.87 -0.20
CA ALA A 138 -3.22 17.20 -0.44
C ALA A 138 -2.99 17.86 -1.81
N LEU A 139 -3.65 17.36 -2.86
CA LEU A 139 -3.57 17.95 -4.18
C LEU A 139 -4.21 19.34 -4.20
N ASN A 140 -5.38 19.52 -3.56
CA ASN A 140 -6.02 20.84 -3.45
C ASN A 140 -5.21 21.82 -2.59
N TYR A 141 -4.50 21.35 -1.57
CA TYR A 141 -3.55 22.18 -0.80
C TYR A 141 -2.48 22.80 -1.72
N LEU A 142 -2.06 22.09 -2.76
CA LEU A 142 -1.15 22.59 -3.80
C LEU A 142 -1.83 23.42 -4.90
N GLY A 143 -3.14 23.67 -4.79
CA GLY A 143 -3.92 24.38 -5.80
C GLY A 143 -4.21 23.55 -7.05
N ILE A 144 -4.07 22.22 -6.99
CA ILE A 144 -4.29 21.32 -8.13
C ILE A 144 -5.78 21.04 -8.29
N PHE A 145 -6.26 21.15 -9.53
CA PHE A 145 -7.62 20.77 -9.90
C PHE A 145 -7.75 19.24 -9.88
N THR A 146 -8.69 18.72 -9.09
CA THR A 146 -8.91 17.28 -8.92
C THR A 146 -10.23 16.82 -9.49
N PHE A 147 -10.22 15.62 -10.07
CA PHE A 147 -11.40 14.85 -10.45
C PHE A 147 -11.33 13.47 -9.81
N ARG A 148 -12.19 13.23 -8.82
CA ARG A 148 -12.32 11.91 -8.19
C ARG A 148 -13.35 11.06 -8.93
N THR A 149 -12.99 9.80 -9.19
CA THR A 149 -13.87 8.80 -9.81
C THR A 149 -13.62 7.42 -9.20
N TRP A 150 -14.51 6.49 -9.50
CA TRP A 150 -14.40 5.07 -9.16
C TRP A 150 -14.98 4.26 -10.31
N VAL A 151 -14.65 2.98 -10.40
CA VAL A 151 -15.30 2.08 -11.36
C VAL A 151 -16.37 1.24 -10.67
N ASP A 152 -17.57 1.23 -11.23
CA ASP A 152 -18.65 0.31 -10.90
C ASP A 152 -19.27 -0.26 -12.19
N THR A 153 -19.86 -1.45 -12.11
CA THR A 153 -20.31 -2.21 -13.29
C THR A 153 -21.59 -1.68 -13.93
N VAL A 154 -22.25 -0.68 -13.35
CA VAL A 154 -23.61 -0.28 -13.75
C VAL A 154 -23.66 1.14 -14.29
N ARG A 155 -22.98 2.09 -13.65
CA ARG A 155 -23.09 3.52 -13.94
C ARG A 155 -21.77 4.16 -14.36
N ASN A 156 -20.64 3.58 -13.95
CA ASN A 156 -19.34 4.18 -14.19
C ASN A 156 -18.26 3.13 -14.52
N ASP A 157 -18.28 2.60 -15.74
CA ASP A 157 -17.24 1.68 -16.21
C ASP A 157 -15.95 2.42 -16.63
N TYR A 158 -14.92 1.67 -17.03
CA TYR A 158 -13.69 2.27 -17.54
C TYR A 158 -13.91 3.11 -18.81
N GLY A 159 -14.92 2.82 -19.63
CA GLY A 159 -15.26 3.64 -20.79
C GLY A 159 -15.67 5.05 -20.37
N ARG A 160 -16.57 5.17 -19.40
CA ARG A 160 -16.99 6.45 -18.82
C ARG A 160 -15.84 7.21 -18.16
N VAL A 161 -14.93 6.48 -17.50
CA VAL A 161 -13.69 7.05 -16.93
C VAL A 161 -12.80 7.62 -18.04
N ILE A 162 -12.53 6.87 -19.12
CA ILE A 162 -11.73 7.33 -20.27
C ILE A 162 -12.35 8.55 -20.95
N GLU A 163 -13.66 8.57 -21.15
CA GLU A 163 -14.37 9.74 -21.69
C GLU A 163 -14.15 10.98 -20.83
N THR A 164 -14.17 10.81 -19.51
CA THR A 164 -14.02 11.92 -18.58
C THR A 164 -12.57 12.38 -18.52
N ILE A 165 -11.61 11.47 -18.52
CA ILE A 165 -10.18 11.79 -18.67
C ILE A 165 -9.93 12.53 -19.97
N SER A 166 -10.57 12.15 -21.08
CA SER A 166 -10.43 12.84 -22.38
C SER A 166 -10.96 14.27 -22.35
N LYS A 167 -12.00 14.54 -21.54
CA LYS A 167 -12.57 15.89 -21.36
C LYS A 167 -11.73 16.75 -20.41
N VAL A 168 -11.34 16.19 -19.28
CA VAL A 168 -10.62 16.88 -18.20
C VAL A 168 -9.13 17.08 -18.54
N ARG A 169 -8.54 16.12 -19.25
CA ARG A 169 -7.11 16.05 -19.60
C ARG A 169 -6.18 16.21 -18.37
N PRO A 170 -6.34 15.36 -17.33
CA PRO A 170 -5.47 15.37 -16.17
C PRO A 170 -4.01 15.08 -16.54
N THR A 171 -3.06 15.80 -15.94
CA THR A 171 -1.62 15.52 -16.04
C THR A 171 -1.16 14.47 -15.03
N VAL A 172 -1.93 14.27 -13.95
CA VAL A 172 -1.60 13.36 -12.84
C VAL A 172 -2.65 12.25 -12.71
N PHE A 173 -2.20 11.01 -12.56
CA PHE A 173 -3.02 9.91 -12.07
C PHE A 173 -2.70 9.62 -10.61
N ALA A 174 -3.71 9.34 -9.79
CA ALA A 174 -3.54 8.81 -8.45
C ALA A 174 -4.45 7.62 -8.17
N GLY A 175 -3.88 6.51 -7.71
CA GLY A 175 -4.63 5.30 -7.39
C GLY A 175 -3.79 4.02 -7.39
N PRO A 176 -4.41 2.84 -7.22
CA PRO A 176 -3.70 1.56 -7.27
C PRO A 176 -3.19 1.24 -8.67
N PRO A 177 -2.02 0.60 -8.79
CA PRO A 177 -1.49 0.19 -10.08
C PRO A 177 -2.43 -0.78 -10.81
N SER A 178 -3.13 -1.67 -10.10
CA SER A 178 -4.14 -2.56 -10.69
C SER A 178 -5.27 -1.81 -11.41
N GLN A 179 -5.79 -0.72 -10.82
CA GLN A 179 -6.85 0.09 -11.42
C GLN A 179 -6.36 0.80 -12.69
N LEU A 180 -5.11 1.25 -12.69
CA LEU A 180 -4.50 1.84 -13.87
C LEU A 180 -4.29 0.80 -14.98
N LEU A 181 -3.75 -0.37 -14.66
CA LEU A 181 -3.57 -1.45 -15.63
C LEU A 181 -4.90 -1.89 -16.25
N ASN A 182 -5.95 -2.03 -15.43
CA ASN A 182 -7.29 -2.35 -15.92
C ASN A 182 -7.86 -1.28 -16.86
N LEU A 183 -7.60 0.00 -16.59
CA LEU A 183 -7.97 1.11 -17.48
C LEU A 183 -7.29 0.99 -18.86
N TYR A 184 -5.98 0.68 -18.88
CA TYR A 184 -5.23 0.46 -20.12
C TYR A 184 -5.67 -0.80 -20.86
N GLU A 185 -5.89 -1.90 -20.15
CA GLU A 185 -6.41 -3.14 -20.72
C GLU A 185 -7.78 -2.91 -21.38
N PHE A 186 -8.69 -2.23 -20.68
CA PHE A 186 -10.00 -1.87 -21.21
C PHE A 186 -9.87 -1.00 -22.45
N ALA A 187 -9.00 0.02 -22.43
CA ALA A 187 -8.74 0.87 -23.58
C ALA A 187 -8.24 0.05 -24.79
N SER A 188 -7.31 -0.88 -24.56
CA SER A 188 -6.75 -1.77 -25.59
C SER A 188 -7.82 -2.65 -26.23
N ILE A 189 -8.58 -3.38 -25.42
CA ILE A 189 -9.65 -4.28 -25.87
C ILE A 189 -10.71 -3.52 -26.67
N ARG A 190 -11.07 -2.32 -26.22
CA ARG A 190 -12.10 -1.48 -26.85
C ARG A 190 -11.57 -0.58 -27.96
N LYS A 191 -10.26 -0.64 -28.26
CA LYS A 191 -9.58 0.23 -29.24
C LYS A 191 -9.83 1.72 -28.98
N LEU A 192 -9.86 2.10 -27.71
CA LEU A 192 -9.97 3.49 -27.26
C LEU A 192 -8.59 4.11 -27.13
N ALA A 193 -8.50 5.43 -27.25
CA ALA A 193 -7.26 6.15 -27.01
C ALA A 193 -6.83 5.98 -25.54
N ALA A 194 -5.67 5.36 -25.33
CA ALA A 194 -5.12 5.19 -24.00
C ALA A 194 -4.76 6.56 -23.40
N PRO A 195 -5.16 6.86 -22.16
CA PRO A 195 -4.81 8.11 -21.51
C PRO A 195 -3.30 8.20 -21.31
N LYS A 196 -2.78 9.43 -21.19
CA LYS A 196 -1.38 9.70 -20.86
C LYS A 196 -1.34 10.56 -19.62
N PHE A 197 -0.32 10.35 -18.79
CA PHE A 197 -0.13 11.09 -17.55
C PHE A 197 1.34 11.43 -17.42
N GLU A 198 1.65 12.68 -17.09
CA GLU A 198 3.02 13.12 -16.84
C GLU A 198 3.55 12.54 -15.54
N LYS A 199 2.67 12.37 -14.54
CA LYS A 199 3.00 11.89 -13.19
C LYS A 199 1.96 10.89 -12.71
N VAL A 200 2.42 9.83 -12.07
CA VAL A 200 1.56 8.74 -11.56
C VAL A 200 1.89 8.50 -10.09
N LEU A 201 0.90 8.68 -9.23
CA LEU A 201 0.96 8.48 -7.78
C LEU A 201 0.32 7.13 -7.42
N LEU A 202 1.14 6.11 -7.22
CA LEU A 202 0.69 4.76 -6.88
C LEU A 202 0.45 4.60 -5.39
N THR A 203 -0.63 3.92 -4.99
CA THR A 203 -0.96 3.67 -3.58
C THR A 203 -1.82 2.42 -3.41
N GLY A 204 -1.88 1.89 -2.19
CA GLY A 204 -2.75 0.76 -1.83
C GLY A 204 -2.23 -0.63 -2.23
N GLU A 205 -1.21 -0.71 -3.09
CA GLU A 205 -0.57 -1.97 -3.49
C GLU A 205 0.95 -1.77 -3.55
N ASN A 206 1.70 -2.85 -3.27
CA ASN A 206 3.14 -2.85 -3.43
C ASN A 206 3.49 -2.82 -4.92
N SER A 207 4.37 -1.90 -5.32
CA SER A 207 4.75 -1.73 -6.73
C SER A 207 6.20 -2.09 -6.96
N SER A 208 6.46 -3.22 -7.63
CA SER A 208 7.83 -3.58 -7.99
C SER A 208 8.43 -2.59 -8.99
N ARG A 209 9.76 -2.64 -9.14
CA ARG A 209 10.46 -1.85 -10.15
C ARG A 209 9.95 -2.13 -11.56
N SER A 210 9.64 -3.38 -11.87
CA SER A 210 9.15 -3.81 -13.19
C SER A 210 7.74 -3.31 -13.46
N LEU A 211 6.85 -3.36 -12.45
CA LEU A 211 5.53 -2.76 -12.54
C LEU A 211 5.58 -1.25 -12.77
N LYS A 212 6.43 -0.54 -12.02
CA LYS A 212 6.62 0.91 -12.21
C LYS A 212 7.17 1.25 -13.61
N ALA A 213 8.11 0.46 -14.12
CA ALA A 213 8.63 0.62 -15.49
C ALA A 213 7.53 0.36 -16.55
N ARG A 214 6.71 -0.67 -16.37
CA ARG A 214 5.56 -0.95 -17.23
C ARG A 214 4.56 0.20 -17.24
N ILE A 215 4.21 0.71 -16.06
CA ILE A 215 3.30 1.86 -15.94
C ILE A 215 3.91 3.10 -16.58
N ALA A 216 5.20 3.38 -16.38
CA ALA A 216 5.88 4.50 -17.01
C ALA A 216 5.83 4.42 -18.55
N ASN A 217 6.01 3.23 -19.12
CA ASN A 217 5.89 3.03 -20.57
C ASN A 217 4.46 3.22 -21.08
N LEU A 218 3.46 2.73 -20.33
CA LEU A 218 2.05 2.91 -20.69
C LEU A 218 1.62 4.38 -20.64
N THR A 219 2.03 5.10 -19.59
CA THR A 219 1.61 6.48 -19.33
C THR A 219 2.45 7.53 -20.03
N GLY A 220 3.72 7.21 -20.32
CA GLY A 220 4.72 8.15 -20.81
C GLY A 220 5.29 9.07 -19.73
N GLY A 221 4.97 8.84 -18.44
CA GLY A 221 5.29 9.73 -17.34
C GLY A 221 6.14 9.11 -16.24
N SER A 222 6.44 9.94 -15.23
CA SER A 222 7.16 9.51 -14.02
C SER A 222 6.22 8.83 -13.03
N VAL A 223 6.68 7.75 -12.41
CA VAL A 223 5.87 6.90 -11.53
C VAL A 223 6.46 6.92 -10.12
N PHE A 224 5.63 7.25 -9.14
CA PHE A 224 6.00 7.41 -7.75
C PHE A 224 5.12 6.48 -6.89
N ASP A 225 5.73 5.80 -5.92
CA ASP A 225 4.96 5.31 -4.78
C ASP A 225 4.55 6.54 -3.98
N ALA A 226 3.27 6.88 -3.97
CA ALA A 226 2.80 8.18 -3.50
C ALA A 226 3.13 8.42 -2.01
N SER A 227 3.05 7.36 -1.22
CA SER A 227 3.35 7.32 0.20
C SER A 227 3.40 5.89 0.75
N TYR A 228 4.00 5.75 1.93
CA TYR A 228 3.87 4.58 2.79
C TYR A 228 3.15 4.96 4.09
N GLY A 229 2.20 4.10 4.49
CA GLY A 229 1.39 4.28 5.69
C GLY A 229 0.22 3.30 5.74
N SER A 230 -0.53 3.33 6.84
CA SER A 230 -1.74 2.56 7.04
C SER A 230 -2.87 3.42 7.59
N SER A 231 -4.06 2.84 7.73
CA SER A 231 -5.18 3.53 8.39
C SER A 231 -4.93 3.75 9.89
N GLU A 232 -4.11 2.92 10.50
CA GLU A 232 -3.64 3.07 11.89
C GLU A 232 -2.61 4.19 12.02
N THR A 233 -1.60 4.24 11.16
CA THR A 233 -0.46 5.15 11.30
C THR A 233 -0.70 6.54 10.69
N GLY A 234 -1.57 6.64 9.68
CA GLY A 234 -1.50 7.76 8.74
C GLY A 234 -0.27 7.63 7.84
N THR A 235 0.17 8.72 7.21
CA THR A 235 1.26 8.68 6.25
C THR A 235 2.64 8.87 6.91
N THR A 236 3.33 7.76 7.15
CA THR A 236 4.65 7.76 7.79
C THR A 236 5.77 8.23 6.86
N ALA A 237 5.66 7.98 5.55
CA ALA A 237 6.61 8.46 4.55
C ALA A 237 5.92 8.86 3.24
N VAL A 238 6.43 9.89 2.56
CA VAL A 238 5.81 10.49 1.35
C VAL A 238 6.82 10.59 0.22
N ALA A 239 6.40 10.34 -1.02
CA ALA A 239 7.26 10.55 -2.18
C ALA A 239 7.76 11.99 -2.30
N ILE A 240 9.02 12.12 -2.73
CA ILE A 240 9.64 13.38 -3.17
C ILE A 240 10.09 13.25 -4.63
N SER A 241 10.61 14.34 -5.21
CA SER A 241 11.04 14.42 -6.62
C SER A 241 12.07 13.37 -7.05
N THR A 242 12.85 12.80 -6.12
CA THR A 242 13.79 11.69 -6.38
C THR A 242 13.12 10.31 -6.40
N SER A 243 11.79 10.25 -6.26
CA SER A 243 10.98 9.04 -6.07
C SER A 243 11.26 8.27 -4.76
N ALA A 244 12.11 8.79 -3.87
CA ALA A 244 12.28 8.25 -2.54
C ALA A 244 11.04 8.56 -1.67
N LEU A 245 10.70 7.65 -0.75
CA LEU A 245 9.69 7.88 0.28
C LEU A 245 10.36 8.52 1.50
N LYS A 246 10.30 9.85 1.58
CA LYS A 246 10.87 10.61 2.69
C LYS A 246 10.05 10.41 3.97
N LEU A 247 10.72 9.96 5.01
CA LEU A 247 10.13 9.78 6.34
C LEU A 247 9.67 11.12 6.92
N GLN A 248 8.47 11.16 7.47
CA GLN A 248 7.89 12.34 8.10
C GLN A 248 8.37 12.44 9.55
N GLU A 249 9.67 12.68 9.74
CA GLU A 249 10.34 12.67 11.05
C GLU A 249 9.76 13.68 12.05
N HIS A 250 9.10 14.75 11.58
CA HIS A 250 8.38 15.67 12.45
C HIS A 250 7.07 15.10 13.00
N SER A 251 6.41 14.19 12.30
CA SER A 251 5.17 13.54 12.74
C SER A 251 5.40 12.24 13.48
N TYR A 252 6.55 11.58 13.26
CA TYR A 252 6.79 10.23 13.77
C TYR A 252 8.19 10.05 14.35
N ILE A 253 8.23 9.42 15.52
CA ILE A 253 9.41 8.70 16.00
C ILE A 253 9.30 7.27 15.48
N VAL A 254 10.30 6.84 14.72
CA VAL A 254 10.40 5.45 14.25
C VAL A 254 11.51 4.69 14.95
N GLU A 255 11.30 3.40 15.12
CA GLU A 255 12.29 2.42 15.59
C GLU A 255 12.26 1.21 14.64
N LEU A 256 13.36 0.48 14.55
CA LEU A 256 13.48 -0.77 13.80
C LEU A 256 13.70 -1.92 14.79
N LEU A 257 12.77 -2.86 14.81
CA LEU A 257 12.87 -4.06 15.63
C LEU A 257 13.53 -5.19 14.82
N GLY A 258 14.68 -5.66 15.31
CA GLY A 258 15.42 -6.78 14.72
C GLY A 258 14.91 -8.14 15.20
N ALA A 259 15.72 -9.19 15.03
CA ALA A 259 15.42 -10.53 15.57
C ALA A 259 15.47 -10.61 17.12
N GLY A 260 16.01 -9.59 17.77
CA GLY A 260 16.00 -9.43 19.23
C GLY A 260 14.71 -8.79 19.76
N LYS A 261 14.62 -8.61 21.09
CA LYS A 261 13.50 -7.90 21.74
C LYS A 261 13.68 -6.38 21.80
N GLU A 262 14.87 -5.89 21.46
CA GLU A 262 15.18 -4.46 21.47
C GLU A 262 15.02 -3.88 20.06
N SER A 263 14.37 -2.72 20.00
CA SER A 263 14.29 -1.89 18.81
C SER A 263 15.36 -0.81 18.85
N LEU A 264 15.82 -0.40 17.68
CA LEU A 264 16.88 0.61 17.52
C LEU A 264 16.35 1.79 16.71
N ARG A 265 16.84 3.00 17.02
CA ARG A 265 16.61 4.16 16.15
C ARG A 265 17.38 3.96 14.83
N PRO A 266 16.82 4.38 13.68
CA PRO A 266 17.56 4.33 12.43
C PRO A 266 18.82 5.19 12.50
N SER A 267 19.91 4.69 11.91
CA SER A 267 21.17 5.41 11.80
C SER A 267 21.05 6.62 10.88
N ASP A 268 21.77 7.69 11.21
CA ASP A 268 21.91 8.87 10.35
C ASP A 268 22.96 8.69 9.24
N THR A 269 23.71 7.58 9.25
CA THR A 269 24.86 7.37 8.36
C THR A 269 24.81 6.08 7.56
N LEU A 270 24.04 5.08 7.99
CA LEU A 270 23.99 3.76 7.37
C LEU A 270 22.55 3.29 7.20
N ALA A 271 22.29 2.51 6.15
CA ALA A 271 21.02 1.84 5.98
C ALA A 271 20.83 0.77 7.07
N MET A 272 19.61 0.67 7.60
CA MET A 272 19.22 -0.33 8.60
C MET A 272 17.89 -0.99 8.21
N THR A 273 17.79 -2.29 8.44
CA THR A 273 16.59 -3.08 8.12
C THR A 273 16.00 -3.70 9.37
N GLY A 274 14.68 -3.66 9.51
CA GLY A 274 13.95 -4.26 10.62
C GLY A 274 12.44 -4.10 10.49
N GLU A 275 11.69 -4.66 11.45
CA GLU A 275 10.26 -4.41 11.55
C GLU A 275 10.04 -2.95 11.99
N LEU A 276 9.20 -2.22 11.25
CA LEU A 276 8.92 -0.83 11.56
C LEU A 276 8.02 -0.72 12.81
N VAL A 277 8.52 0.04 13.79
CA VAL A 277 7.77 0.49 14.95
C VAL A 277 7.59 2.00 14.87
N VAL A 278 6.36 2.48 15.10
CA VAL A 278 6.02 3.90 15.00
C VAL A 278 5.42 4.46 16.28
N THR A 279 5.82 5.67 16.62
CA THR A 279 5.16 6.52 17.62
C THR A 279 4.78 7.84 16.94
N SER A 280 3.48 8.14 16.87
CA SER A 280 2.98 9.43 16.36
C SER A 280 3.26 10.54 17.37
N LEU A 281 3.61 11.74 16.91
CA LEU A 281 3.90 12.91 17.75
C LEU A 281 2.79 13.96 17.72
N ASP A 282 1.96 13.92 16.69
CA ASP A 282 1.07 15.01 16.32
C ASP A 282 -0.41 14.57 16.18
N ASN A 283 -0.68 13.26 16.28
CA ASN A 283 -2.03 12.70 16.39
C ASN A 283 -2.43 12.47 17.85
N VAL A 284 -2.89 13.54 18.51
CA VAL A 284 -3.33 13.47 19.91
C VAL A 284 -4.73 12.86 20.07
N THR A 285 -5.59 12.96 19.06
CA THR A 285 -6.93 12.36 19.12
C THR A 285 -6.89 10.83 19.09
N LYS A 286 -5.97 10.24 18.32
CA LYS A 286 -5.72 8.79 18.27
C LYS A 286 -4.22 8.50 18.43
N PRO A 287 -3.70 8.58 19.67
CA PRO A 287 -2.29 8.31 19.96
C PRO A 287 -1.89 6.90 19.55
N LEU A 288 -0.79 6.81 18.82
CA LEU A 288 -0.18 5.53 18.47
C LEU A 288 1.25 5.52 19.02
N ILE A 289 1.52 4.71 20.05
CA ILE A 289 2.79 4.74 20.79
C ILE A 289 3.42 3.36 20.72
N ARG A 290 4.63 3.28 20.15
CA ARG A 290 5.39 2.04 19.90
C ARG A 290 4.58 0.96 19.21
N TYR A 291 3.84 1.36 18.17
CA TYR A 291 3.04 0.44 17.37
C TYR A 291 3.90 -0.33 16.39
N ARG A 292 3.86 -1.65 16.52
CA ARG A 292 4.42 -2.61 15.59
C ARG A 292 3.54 -2.71 14.35
N THR A 293 4.06 -2.24 13.23
CA THR A 293 3.32 -2.24 11.95
C THR A 293 3.21 -3.65 11.36
N GLY A 294 4.12 -4.55 11.72
CA GLY A 294 4.27 -5.86 11.07
C GLY A 294 4.93 -5.81 9.70
N ASP A 295 5.37 -4.63 9.25
CA ASP A 295 6.06 -4.43 7.98
C ASP A 295 7.58 -4.43 8.18
N LEU A 296 8.28 -5.15 7.30
CA LEU A 296 9.73 -5.07 7.20
C LEU A 296 10.10 -3.90 6.29
N VAL A 297 11.01 -3.05 6.74
CA VAL A 297 11.48 -1.89 5.97
C VAL A 297 12.99 -1.75 6.05
N THR A 298 13.58 -1.10 5.06
CA THR A 298 14.92 -0.52 5.17
C THR A 298 14.77 0.99 5.33
N ILE A 299 15.47 1.58 6.30
CA ILE A 299 15.58 3.03 6.46
C ILE A 299 17.02 3.44 6.19
N GLU A 300 17.21 4.45 5.34
CA GLU A 300 18.53 4.95 4.94
C GLU A 300 18.58 6.48 4.92
N PRO A 301 19.74 7.11 5.14
CA PRO A 301 19.86 8.57 5.10
C PRO A 301 19.68 9.10 3.67
N LEU A 302 18.96 10.21 3.54
CA LEU A 302 18.82 10.93 2.28
C LEU A 302 19.96 11.94 2.11
N ALA A 303 20.48 12.04 0.88
CA ALA A 303 21.49 13.05 0.54
C ALA A 303 20.98 14.50 0.74
N SER A 304 19.67 14.71 0.58
CA SER A 304 19.01 16.00 0.84
C SER A 304 18.75 16.30 2.33
N GLY A 305 19.17 15.41 3.22
CA GLY A 305 18.81 15.42 4.64
C GLY A 305 17.50 14.68 4.94
N GLY A 306 17.41 14.18 6.17
CA GLY A 306 16.35 13.26 6.63
C GLY A 306 16.61 11.81 6.20
N LYS A 307 15.57 10.98 6.25
CA LYS A 307 15.66 9.55 5.92
C LYS A 307 14.64 9.11 4.88
N ALA A 308 15.00 8.10 4.09
CA ALA A 308 14.11 7.39 3.19
C ALA A 308 13.65 6.08 3.83
N LEU A 309 12.40 5.70 3.58
CA LEU A 309 11.82 4.43 3.98
C LEU A 309 11.57 3.58 2.73
N ILE A 310 12.14 2.38 2.70
CA ILE A 310 11.96 1.40 1.62
C ILE A 310 11.14 0.24 2.18
N PRO A 311 9.86 0.08 1.79
CA PRO A 311 9.05 -1.04 2.24
C PRO A 311 9.53 -2.33 1.58
N LEU A 312 9.74 -3.38 2.37
CA LEU A 312 10.11 -4.72 1.91
C LEU A 312 8.92 -5.70 1.97
N GLY A 313 7.76 -5.24 2.44
CA GLY A 313 6.54 -6.03 2.59
C GLY A 313 6.28 -6.44 4.05
N ARG A 314 5.21 -7.21 4.26
CA ARG A 314 4.83 -7.71 5.60
C ARG A 314 5.74 -8.83 6.05
N LEU A 315 6.06 -8.89 7.34
CA LEU A 315 6.77 -10.03 7.93
C LEU A 315 6.07 -11.36 7.68
N SER A 316 4.72 -11.37 7.65
CA SER A 316 3.92 -12.56 7.32
C SER A 316 4.04 -12.97 5.84
N ASP A 317 4.34 -12.03 4.97
CA ASP A 317 4.24 -12.19 3.51
C ASP A 317 5.62 -12.26 2.83
N ASN A 318 6.69 -11.91 3.54
CA ASN A 318 8.07 -11.88 3.04
C ASN A 318 8.71 -13.28 2.91
N GLN A 319 7.88 -14.27 2.59
CA GLN A 319 8.29 -15.62 2.25
C GLN A 319 8.17 -15.79 0.74
N LYS A 320 9.22 -16.33 0.13
CA LYS A 320 9.12 -16.89 -1.21
C LYS A 320 7.94 -17.85 -1.24
N PHE A 321 7.20 -17.85 -2.35
CA PHE A 321 6.23 -18.91 -2.59
C PHE A 321 6.99 -20.22 -2.66
N GLU A 322 6.84 -21.11 -1.68
CA GLU A 322 7.68 -22.31 -1.56
C GLU A 322 7.74 -23.12 -2.86
N TRP A 323 6.61 -23.19 -3.58
CA TRP A 323 6.48 -23.91 -4.85
C TRP A 323 6.92 -23.12 -6.10
N LEU A 324 7.06 -21.79 -6.04
CA LEU A 324 7.65 -20.98 -7.13
C LEU A 324 9.12 -20.63 -6.87
N ASN A 325 9.58 -20.71 -5.62
CA ASN A 325 10.86 -20.18 -5.13
C ASN A 325 11.15 -18.72 -5.56
N ALA A 326 10.10 -17.92 -5.71
CA ALA A 326 10.16 -16.53 -6.16
C ALA A 326 9.30 -15.63 -5.24
N ASP A 327 9.58 -14.33 -5.24
CA ASP A 327 8.75 -13.28 -4.62
C ASP A 327 8.01 -12.46 -5.69
N GLN A 328 7.20 -11.49 -5.27
CA GLN A 328 6.47 -10.59 -6.18
C GLN A 328 7.41 -9.91 -7.18
N ALA A 329 8.51 -9.32 -6.71
CA ALA A 329 9.40 -8.54 -7.55
C ALA A 329 10.09 -9.41 -8.60
N THR A 330 10.45 -10.64 -8.25
CA THR A 330 11.04 -11.63 -9.15
C THR A 330 10.04 -12.05 -10.23
N ILE A 331 8.81 -12.38 -9.84
CA ILE A 331 7.74 -12.77 -10.77
C ILE A 331 7.43 -11.63 -11.75
N GLU A 332 7.21 -10.42 -11.24
CA GLU A 332 6.89 -9.26 -12.07
C GLU A 332 8.05 -8.85 -12.99
N ALA A 333 9.31 -9.09 -12.59
CA ALA A 333 10.47 -8.93 -13.46
C ALA A 333 10.51 -9.93 -14.61
N LEU A 334 10.15 -11.19 -14.36
CA LEU A 334 10.06 -12.20 -15.41
C LEU A 334 8.88 -11.94 -16.37
N ILE A 335 7.78 -11.36 -15.87
CA ILE A 335 6.58 -11.08 -16.67
C ILE A 335 6.73 -9.81 -17.50
N TRP A 336 7.13 -8.68 -16.92
CA TRP A 336 7.17 -7.41 -17.64
C TRP A 336 8.55 -7.04 -18.20
N GLY A 337 9.58 -7.82 -17.85
CA GLY A 337 10.96 -7.50 -18.20
C GLY A 337 11.43 -6.20 -17.57
N ARG A 338 12.69 -5.85 -17.84
CA ARG A 338 13.30 -4.58 -17.36
C ARG A 338 13.19 -3.43 -18.35
N ASP A 339 12.94 -3.72 -19.62
CA ASP A 339 12.78 -2.72 -20.68
C ASP A 339 11.31 -2.29 -20.88
N GLY A 340 10.37 -3.01 -20.26
CA GLY A 340 8.93 -2.76 -20.26
C GLY A 340 8.29 -2.81 -21.65
N ARG A 341 8.91 -3.53 -22.61
CA ARG A 341 8.38 -3.76 -23.96
C ARG A 341 7.26 -4.80 -23.99
N VAL A 342 7.23 -5.69 -22.99
CA VAL A 342 6.22 -6.73 -22.85
C VAL A 342 4.83 -6.12 -22.77
N ARG A 343 3.88 -6.63 -23.57
CA ARG A 343 2.53 -6.10 -23.75
C ARG A 343 1.49 -6.70 -22.79
N VAL A 344 1.94 -7.44 -21.78
CA VAL A 344 1.09 -7.95 -20.70
C VAL A 344 0.49 -6.79 -19.89
N PHE A 345 -0.81 -6.82 -19.66
CA PHE A 345 -1.52 -5.89 -18.77
C PHE A 345 -1.64 -6.45 -17.36
N ASN A 346 -2.19 -7.66 -17.22
CA ASN A 346 -2.40 -8.31 -15.94
C ASN A 346 -1.96 -9.78 -16.00
N TYR A 347 -1.74 -10.37 -14.83
CA TYR A 347 -1.42 -11.79 -14.70
C TYR A 347 -2.13 -12.42 -13.48
N LEU A 348 -2.20 -13.74 -13.49
CA LEU A 348 -2.58 -14.62 -12.40
C LEU A 348 -1.76 -15.90 -12.52
N ILE A 349 -1.28 -16.43 -11.39
CA ILE A 349 -0.51 -17.68 -11.34
C ILE A 349 -1.30 -18.69 -10.51
N ALA A 350 -1.53 -19.86 -11.10
CA ALA A 350 -2.20 -20.96 -10.41
C ALA A 350 -1.36 -22.23 -10.51
N ARG A 351 -1.32 -23.02 -9.43
CA ARG A 351 -0.75 -24.37 -9.44
C ARG A 351 -1.86 -25.40 -9.38
N THR A 352 -1.85 -26.35 -10.32
CA THR A 352 -2.65 -27.58 -10.26
C THR A 352 -1.76 -28.78 -9.93
N PRO A 353 -2.31 -29.98 -9.71
CA PRO A 353 -1.49 -31.18 -9.55
C PRO A 353 -0.59 -31.48 -10.76
N GLU A 354 -0.99 -31.06 -11.95
CA GLU A 354 -0.31 -31.35 -13.22
C GLU A 354 0.82 -30.35 -13.52
N GLN A 355 0.59 -29.05 -13.34
CA GLN A 355 1.55 -28.02 -13.71
C GLN A 355 1.30 -26.66 -13.04
N ILE A 356 2.16 -25.70 -13.34
CA ILE A 356 2.00 -24.28 -12.99
C ILE A 356 1.46 -23.55 -14.22
N HIS A 357 0.46 -22.71 -14.02
CA HIS A 357 -0.17 -21.91 -15.06
C HIS A 357 0.14 -20.43 -14.82
N PHE A 358 0.81 -19.79 -15.78
CA PHE A 358 0.92 -18.33 -15.89
C PHE A 358 -0.17 -17.84 -16.83
N ILE A 359 -1.23 -17.27 -16.28
CA ILE A 359 -2.38 -16.79 -17.02
C ILE A 359 -2.27 -15.28 -17.14
N VAL A 360 -2.26 -14.76 -18.35
CA VAL A 360 -2.02 -13.33 -18.60
C VAL A 360 -3.08 -12.73 -19.51
N THR A 361 -3.32 -11.44 -19.35
CA THR A 361 -3.99 -10.62 -20.36
C THR A 361 -2.96 -9.69 -20.97
N GLY A 362 -3.09 -9.39 -22.26
CA GLY A 362 -2.13 -8.56 -22.97
C GLY A 362 -2.57 -8.24 -24.39
N ASP A 363 -1.87 -7.31 -25.02
CA ASP A 363 -2.13 -6.91 -26.40
C ASP A 363 -1.35 -7.79 -27.38
N TYR A 364 -1.82 -9.04 -27.53
CA TYR A 364 -1.22 -10.09 -28.36
C TYR A 364 -2.26 -10.70 -29.30
N ALA A 365 -1.83 -11.05 -30.51
CA ALA A 365 -2.67 -11.73 -31.50
C ALA A 365 -2.77 -13.24 -31.25
N SER A 366 -1.75 -13.84 -30.62
CA SER A 366 -1.72 -15.27 -30.28
C SER A 366 -0.84 -15.56 -29.06
N SER A 367 -0.96 -16.77 -28.50
CA SER A 367 -0.07 -17.25 -27.43
C SER A 367 1.37 -17.41 -27.91
N ASP A 368 1.61 -17.72 -29.19
CA ASP A 368 2.97 -17.82 -29.73
C ASP A 368 3.68 -16.47 -29.70
N GLU A 369 2.99 -15.40 -30.09
CA GLU A 369 3.51 -14.03 -30.03
C GLU A 369 3.81 -13.61 -28.58
N LEU A 370 2.98 -14.04 -27.63
CA LEU A 370 3.23 -13.86 -26.20
C LEU A 370 4.49 -14.61 -25.74
N HIS A 371 4.67 -15.86 -26.16
CA HIS A 371 5.80 -16.69 -25.75
C HIS A 371 7.14 -16.13 -26.24
N ASP A 372 7.15 -15.51 -27.42
CA ASP A 372 8.33 -14.82 -27.97
C ASP A 372 8.75 -13.60 -27.13
N ASP A 373 7.78 -12.91 -26.52
CA ASP A 373 8.01 -11.76 -25.63
C ASP A 373 8.39 -12.16 -24.20
N MET A 374 8.34 -13.45 -23.82
CA MET A 374 8.57 -13.92 -22.45
C MET A 374 9.67 -15.02 -22.31
N PRO A 375 10.85 -14.88 -22.95
CA PRO A 375 11.89 -15.91 -22.91
C PRO A 375 12.46 -16.13 -21.50
N GLU A 376 12.59 -15.06 -20.70
CA GLU A 376 13.11 -15.17 -19.32
C GLU A 376 12.17 -16.00 -18.44
N LEU A 377 10.86 -15.77 -18.55
CA LEU A 377 9.86 -16.53 -17.81
C LEU A 377 9.88 -18.01 -18.20
N ARG A 378 9.92 -18.30 -19.51
CA ARG A 378 9.99 -19.68 -20.03
C ARG A 378 11.25 -20.42 -19.57
N ASN A 379 12.38 -19.73 -19.51
CA ASN A 379 13.63 -20.31 -19.02
C ASN A 379 13.59 -20.55 -17.50
N ALA A 380 12.95 -19.66 -16.73
CA ALA A 380 12.81 -19.81 -15.29
C ALA A 380 11.81 -20.91 -14.90
N PHE A 381 10.76 -21.11 -15.71
CA PHE A 381 9.69 -22.08 -15.47
C PHE A 381 9.39 -22.89 -16.75
N PRO A 382 10.29 -23.81 -17.16
CA PRO A 382 10.16 -24.54 -18.44
C PRO A 382 8.94 -25.47 -18.52
N GLU A 383 8.49 -25.98 -17.37
CA GLU A 383 7.33 -26.88 -17.25
C GLU A 383 6.02 -26.14 -16.99
N ALA A 384 6.03 -24.80 -16.97
CA ALA A 384 4.82 -24.03 -16.74
C ALA A 384 4.13 -23.66 -18.06
N SER A 385 2.80 -23.69 -18.07
CA SER A 385 2.03 -23.14 -19.19
C SER A 385 2.00 -21.62 -19.09
N ILE A 386 1.99 -20.95 -20.24
CA ILE A 386 1.79 -19.51 -20.36
C ILE A 386 0.60 -19.29 -21.28
N GLU A 387 -0.48 -18.75 -20.72
CA GLU A 387 -1.81 -18.74 -21.34
C GLU A 387 -2.30 -17.31 -21.51
N LEU A 388 -2.53 -16.89 -22.75
CA LEU A 388 -3.19 -15.63 -23.06
C LEU A 388 -4.71 -15.80 -22.95
N VAL A 389 -5.35 -14.99 -22.11
CA VAL A 389 -6.81 -14.98 -21.95
C VAL A 389 -7.38 -13.58 -22.21
N PRO A 390 -8.64 -13.47 -22.67
CA PRO A 390 -9.27 -12.17 -22.93
C PRO A 390 -9.60 -11.38 -21.66
N LYS A 391 -9.75 -12.06 -20.52
CA LYS A 391 -10.04 -11.46 -19.22
C LYS A 391 -9.62 -12.44 -18.11
N LEU A 392 -9.00 -11.93 -17.05
CA LEU A 392 -8.75 -12.70 -15.84
C LEU A 392 -10.05 -12.90 -15.02
N PRO A 393 -10.11 -13.94 -14.17
CA PRO A 393 -11.16 -14.10 -13.17
C PRO A 393 -11.26 -12.88 -12.25
N GLU A 394 -12.45 -12.62 -11.70
CA GLU A 394 -12.73 -11.40 -10.91
C GLU A 394 -11.78 -11.24 -9.70
N ILE A 395 -11.34 -12.35 -9.11
CA ILE A 395 -10.39 -12.35 -7.98
C ILE A 395 -9.10 -11.58 -8.28
N ALA A 396 -8.64 -11.58 -9.54
CA ALA A 396 -7.45 -10.85 -9.97
C ALA A 396 -7.60 -9.32 -9.89
N SER A 397 -8.84 -8.83 -9.88
CA SER A 397 -9.15 -7.40 -9.74
C SER A 397 -9.31 -6.96 -8.28
N LEU A 398 -9.20 -7.87 -7.31
CA LEU A 398 -9.43 -7.60 -5.89
C LEU A 398 -8.14 -7.28 -5.11
N GLY A 399 -7.02 -6.98 -5.78
CA GLY A 399 -5.71 -6.76 -5.15
C GLY A 399 -5.72 -5.74 -4.02
N SER A 400 -6.44 -4.63 -4.18
CA SER A 400 -6.60 -3.60 -3.13
C SER A 400 -7.44 -4.03 -1.93
N ALA A 401 -8.30 -5.05 -2.09
CA ALA A 401 -9.22 -5.54 -1.05
C ALA A 401 -8.62 -6.74 -0.29
N ILE A 402 -8.17 -7.78 -1.01
CA ILE A 402 -7.68 -9.02 -0.40
C ILE A 402 -6.15 -9.13 -0.37
N GLY A 403 -5.45 -8.14 -0.92
CA GLY A 403 -3.99 -8.12 -1.05
C GLY A 403 -3.50 -8.79 -2.33
N TRP A 404 -2.34 -8.32 -2.82
CA TRP A 404 -1.74 -8.79 -4.08
C TRP A 404 -1.62 -10.32 -4.14
N LYS A 405 -1.06 -10.95 -3.09
CA LYS A 405 -0.82 -12.40 -3.04
C LYS A 405 -2.12 -13.19 -3.25
N MET A 406 -3.17 -12.87 -2.49
CA MET A 406 -4.46 -13.55 -2.60
C MET A 406 -5.24 -13.22 -3.87
N SER A 407 -4.93 -12.12 -4.54
CA SER A 407 -5.56 -11.80 -5.84
C SER A 407 -4.82 -12.42 -7.03
N ARG A 408 -3.53 -12.76 -6.90
CA ARG A 408 -2.68 -13.11 -8.06
C ARG A 408 -2.10 -14.50 -8.01
N ILE A 409 -1.94 -15.13 -6.85
CA ILE A 409 -1.18 -16.40 -6.74
C ILE A 409 -1.96 -17.43 -5.93
N HIS A 410 -2.23 -18.57 -6.56
CA HIS A 410 -3.12 -19.60 -6.02
C HIS A 410 -2.51 -20.99 -6.11
N ASP A 411 -2.54 -21.73 -5.00
CA ASP A 411 -2.24 -23.15 -4.99
C ASP A 411 -3.55 -23.93 -4.95
N LEU A 412 -4.01 -24.43 -6.11
CA LEU A 412 -5.28 -25.12 -6.27
C LEU A 412 -5.17 -26.62 -5.95
N THR A 413 -4.00 -27.07 -5.48
CA THR A 413 -3.79 -28.42 -4.93
C THR A 413 -4.27 -28.53 -3.48
N LYS A 414 -4.38 -27.39 -2.79
CA LYS A 414 -4.82 -27.28 -1.39
C LYS A 414 -6.32 -27.47 -1.21
N SER A 415 -6.74 -27.81 0.01
CA SER A 415 -8.16 -27.90 0.34
C SER A 415 -8.81 -26.53 0.27
N PHE A 416 -10.06 -26.46 -0.21
CA PHE A 416 -10.84 -25.22 -0.23
C PHE A 416 -11.05 -24.63 1.16
N ASP A 417 -11.01 -25.46 2.21
CA ASP A 417 -11.15 -25.02 3.61
C ASP A 417 -9.93 -24.22 4.10
N GLU A 418 -8.82 -24.22 3.35
CA GLU A 418 -7.63 -23.41 3.65
C GLU A 418 -7.78 -21.95 3.20
N TYR A 419 -8.81 -21.62 2.41
CA TYR A 419 -9.08 -20.27 1.95
C TYR A 419 -10.06 -19.54 2.88
N PRO A 420 -9.90 -18.21 3.10
CA PRO A 420 -10.87 -17.44 3.85
C PRO A 420 -12.29 -17.57 3.28
N ALA A 421 -13.29 -17.72 4.15
CA ALA A 421 -14.66 -18.04 3.75
C ALA A 421 -15.26 -17.05 2.72
N HIS A 422 -14.96 -15.76 2.87
CA HIS A 422 -15.41 -14.72 1.92
C HIS A 422 -14.83 -14.87 0.50
N THR A 423 -13.70 -15.57 0.34
CA THR A 423 -13.04 -15.80 -0.96
C THR A 423 -13.45 -17.13 -1.61
N ALA A 424 -14.12 -18.02 -0.88
CA ALA A 424 -14.37 -19.40 -1.32
C ALA A 424 -15.13 -19.49 -2.65
N HIS A 425 -16.07 -18.57 -2.90
CA HIS A 425 -16.79 -18.52 -4.17
C HIS A 425 -15.85 -18.18 -5.34
N ALA A 426 -15.06 -17.11 -5.20
CA ALA A 426 -14.11 -16.67 -6.21
C ALA A 426 -13.01 -17.71 -6.48
N ILE A 427 -12.57 -18.44 -5.46
CA ILE A 427 -11.60 -19.54 -5.60
C ILE A 427 -12.20 -20.74 -6.35
N ARG A 428 -13.50 -21.06 -6.14
CA ARG A 428 -14.19 -22.10 -6.92
C ARG A 428 -14.32 -21.71 -8.39
N GLU A 429 -14.67 -20.45 -8.67
CA GLU A 429 -14.72 -19.95 -10.04
C GLU A 429 -13.35 -19.97 -10.71
N LEU A 430 -12.30 -19.59 -9.97
CA LEU A 430 -10.92 -19.69 -10.45
C LEU A 430 -10.56 -21.14 -10.79
N LYS A 431 -10.91 -22.12 -9.95
CA LYS A 431 -10.61 -23.53 -10.25
C LYS A 431 -11.28 -23.98 -11.55
N HIS A 432 -12.58 -23.73 -11.70
CA HIS A 432 -13.28 -24.06 -12.94
C HIS A 432 -12.66 -23.38 -14.16
N PHE A 433 -12.21 -22.13 -14.00
CA PHE A 433 -11.54 -21.38 -15.05
C PHE A 433 -10.21 -22.03 -15.45
N VAL A 434 -9.34 -22.39 -14.49
CA VAL A 434 -8.05 -23.05 -14.76
C VAL A 434 -8.24 -24.44 -15.38
N ASP A 435 -9.20 -25.24 -14.85
CA ASP A 435 -9.52 -26.56 -15.39
C ASP A 435 -9.98 -26.48 -16.85
N ALA A 436 -10.76 -25.45 -17.20
CA ALA A 436 -11.21 -25.21 -18.57
C ALA A 436 -10.06 -24.87 -19.53
N ILE A 437 -9.04 -24.14 -19.07
CA ILE A 437 -7.87 -23.85 -19.89
C ILE A 437 -7.04 -25.13 -20.11
N GLY A 438 -6.77 -25.88 -19.04
CA GLY A 438 -6.04 -27.15 -19.11
C GLY A 438 -6.69 -28.19 -20.04
N ALA A 439 -8.02 -28.26 -20.05
CA ALA A 439 -8.77 -29.12 -20.97
C ALA A 439 -8.71 -28.67 -22.44
N SER A 440 -8.44 -27.39 -22.70
CA SER A 440 -8.28 -26.85 -24.06
C SER A 440 -6.86 -27.08 -24.59
N THR A 441 -5.84 -27.02 -23.74
CA THR A 441 -4.44 -27.30 -24.10
C THR A 441 -4.18 -28.79 -24.34
N ALA A 442 -4.92 -29.69 -23.68
CA ALA A 442 -4.81 -31.14 -23.88
C ALA A 442 -5.48 -31.68 -25.17
N ARG A 443 -6.17 -30.83 -25.95
CA ARG A 443 -6.87 -31.21 -27.19
C ARG A 443 -6.13 -30.79 -28.48
N ILE A 444 -4.92 -30.26 -28.35
CA ILE A 444 -3.98 -29.94 -29.44
C ILE A 444 -2.87 -30.97 -29.38
#